data_AF-A0A840Y874-F1
#
_entry.id   AF-A0A840Y874-F1
#
_cell.length_a   1.000
_cell.length_b   1.000
_cell.length_c   1.000
_cell.angle_alpha   90.00
_cell.angle_beta   90.00
_cell.angle_gamma   90.00
#
_symmetry.space_group_name_H-M   'P 1'
#
loop_
_entity.id
_entity.type
_entity.pdbx_description
1 polymer ?
#
loop_
_entity_poly.entity_id
_entity_poly.type
_entity_poly.pdbx_seq_one_letter_code
_entity_poly.pdbx_strand_id
1 'polypeptide(L)'
;MADVAGVLGRTAGGVVILLTLLAASLEALRGTRGLLLDPPPAALVTDLGQSEVDMTARIWIDSPRRREAVHALDGAVKAEEAAPTGAGVGLPYPTSQALLRDRNEEPHGDRPRRREAWPITGDEVPRPRSFVRKETRREWGSDHKAEERATRSSMP
;
A
#
# COMPACT_ATOMS: atom_id res chain seq x y z
N MET A 1 30.47 -28.95 -1.56
CA MET A 1 29.15 -29.16 -2.18
C MET A 1 28.15 -29.39 -1.09
N ALA A 2 27.27 -28.43 -0.84
CA ALA A 2 26.09 -28.62 0.00
C ALA A 2 24.93 -27.98 -0.77
N ASP A 3 24.19 -28.87 -1.43
CA ASP A 3 22.90 -28.60 -2.02
C ASP A 3 21.91 -28.43 -0.86
N VAL A 4 21.26 -27.26 -0.79
CA VAL A 4 20.16 -27.00 0.15
C VAL A 4 18.93 -26.69 -0.70
N ALA A 5 18.35 -27.76 -1.24
CA ALA A 5 16.94 -27.80 -1.63
C ALA A 5 16.09 -27.64 -0.36
N GLY A 6 15.85 -26.39 0.03
CA GLY A 6 15.14 -26.02 1.25
C GLY A 6 13.91 -25.18 0.95
N VAL A 7 12.74 -25.82 1.07
CA VAL A 7 11.43 -25.18 1.33
C VAL A 7 10.95 -24.24 0.22
N LEU A 8 10.28 -24.82 -0.79
CA LEU A 8 9.30 -24.12 -1.63
C LEU A 8 8.05 -23.80 -0.77
N GLY A 9 8.25 -23.00 0.28
CA GLY A 9 7.16 -22.33 0.98
C GLY A 9 6.49 -21.41 -0.03
N ARG A 10 5.16 -21.32 0.03
CA ARG A 10 4.38 -20.34 -0.73
C ARG A 10 4.85 -18.92 -0.39
N THR A 11 5.92 -18.46 -1.00
CA THR A 11 6.36 -17.07 -0.92
C THR A 11 5.51 -16.28 -1.90
N ALA A 12 4.76 -15.35 -1.31
CA ALA A 12 4.00 -14.28 -1.93
C ALA A 12 4.59 -13.83 -3.28
N GLY A 13 3.72 -13.60 -4.26
CA GLY A 13 4.10 -13.20 -5.63
C GLY A 13 5.12 -12.05 -5.71
N GLY A 14 5.23 -11.20 -4.68
CA GLY A 14 6.24 -10.14 -4.61
C GLY A 14 7.70 -10.60 -4.71
N VAL A 15 8.09 -11.71 -4.07
CA VAL A 15 9.51 -12.17 -4.10
C VAL A 15 9.89 -12.74 -5.47
N VAL A 16 8.95 -13.44 -6.12
CA VAL A 16 9.15 -14.00 -7.46
C VAL A 16 9.24 -12.88 -8.49
N ILE A 17 8.40 -11.85 -8.39
CA ILE A 17 8.45 -10.68 -9.28
C ILE A 17 9.79 -9.97 -9.16
N LEU A 18 10.30 -9.78 -7.93
CA LEU A 18 11.60 -9.11 -7.71
C LEU A 18 12.76 -9.86 -8.38
N LEU A 19 12.81 -11.18 -8.22
CA LEU A 19 13.85 -12.01 -8.83
C LEU A 19 13.78 -12.01 -10.36
N THR A 20 12.57 -12.11 -10.91
CA THR A 20 12.35 -12.04 -12.36
C THR A 20 12.76 -10.68 -12.92
N LEU A 21 12.41 -9.58 -12.23
CA LEU A 21 12.78 -8.23 -12.63
C LEU A 21 14.31 -8.07 -12.65
N LEU A 22 14.99 -8.43 -11.57
CA LEU A 22 16.46 -8.35 -11.48
C LEU A 22 17.16 -9.14 -12.57
N ALA A 23 16.69 -10.36 -12.85
CA ALA A 23 17.24 -11.20 -13.91
C ALA A 23 17.03 -10.57 -15.29
N ALA A 24 15.82 -10.06 -15.58
CA ALA A 24 15.48 -9.42 -16.85
C ALA A 24 16.34 -8.17 -17.11
N SER A 25 16.49 -7.30 -16.11
CA SER A 25 17.32 -6.09 -16.20
C SER A 25 18.78 -6.43 -16.47
N LEU A 26 19.37 -7.37 -15.72
CA LEU A 26 20.76 -7.78 -15.93
C LEU A 26 20.98 -8.36 -17.33
N GLU A 27 20.05 -9.17 -17.84
CA GLU A 27 20.15 -9.76 -19.17
C GLU A 27 20.07 -8.68 -20.27
N ALA A 28 19.13 -7.74 -20.13
CA ALA A 28 18.97 -6.63 -21.06
C ALA A 28 20.20 -5.71 -21.09
N LEU A 29 20.78 -5.41 -19.93
CA LEU A 29 22.00 -4.61 -19.83
C LEU A 29 23.20 -5.34 -20.47
N ARG A 30 23.38 -6.64 -20.25
CA ARG A 30 24.45 -7.42 -20.89
C ARG A 30 24.33 -7.47 -22.42
N GLY A 31 23.11 -7.43 -22.96
CA GLY A 31 22.85 -7.36 -24.39
C GLY A 31 23.06 -5.98 -25.03
N THR A 32 23.27 -4.93 -24.23
CA THR A 32 23.35 -3.55 -24.73
C THR A 32 24.73 -3.23 -25.30
N ARG A 33 24.76 -2.75 -26.55
CA ARG A 33 26.00 -2.35 -27.23
C ARG A 33 26.66 -1.15 -26.54
N GLY A 34 27.96 -1.27 -26.28
CA GLY A 34 28.77 -0.19 -25.71
C GLY A 34 28.92 -0.25 -24.19
N LEU A 35 28.29 -1.24 -23.53
CA LEU A 35 28.55 -1.55 -22.13
C LEU A 35 29.70 -2.57 -22.01
N LEU A 36 30.49 -2.43 -20.96
CA LEU A 36 31.48 -3.42 -20.57
C LEU A 36 30.81 -4.58 -19.84
N LEU A 37 31.35 -5.78 -20.10
CA LEU A 37 31.00 -7.01 -19.37
C LEU A 37 31.99 -7.31 -18.24
N ASP A 38 33.15 -6.68 -18.28
CA ASP A 38 34.16 -6.72 -17.22
C ASP A 38 34.67 -5.29 -16.96
N PRO A 39 34.33 -4.67 -15.82
CA PRO A 39 33.45 -5.19 -14.75
C PRO A 39 31.99 -5.36 -15.21
N PRO A 40 31.24 -6.34 -14.67
CA PRO A 40 29.89 -6.63 -15.10
C PRO A 40 28.89 -5.55 -14.66
N PRO A 41 27.79 -5.37 -15.40
CA PRO A 41 26.67 -4.55 -14.95
C PRO A 41 26.01 -5.16 -13.71
N ALA A 42 25.44 -4.32 -12.86
CA ALA A 42 24.74 -4.71 -11.65
C ALA A 42 23.39 -4.01 -11.55
N ALA A 43 22.38 -4.69 -11.02
CA ALA A 43 21.06 -4.12 -10.70
C ALA A 43 20.79 -4.36 -9.22
N LEU A 44 20.47 -3.29 -8.49
CA LEU A 44 20.31 -3.30 -7.04
C LEU A 44 18.96 -2.70 -6.67
N VAL A 45 18.16 -3.43 -5.90
CA VAL A 45 16.94 -2.89 -5.29
C VAL A 45 17.37 -1.92 -4.19
N THR A 46 16.97 -0.67 -4.32
CA THR A 46 17.36 0.42 -3.42
C THR A 46 16.26 0.79 -2.44
N ASP A 47 15.00 0.67 -2.84
CA ASP A 47 13.86 0.93 -1.95
C ASP A 47 12.63 0.11 -2.35
N LEU A 48 11.72 -0.07 -1.39
CA LEU A 48 10.39 -0.65 -1.59
C LEU A 48 9.36 0.43 -1.32
N GLY A 49 8.97 1.12 -2.38
CA GLY A 49 8.01 2.22 -2.34
C GLY A 49 6.58 1.75 -2.03
N GLN A 50 5.66 2.72 -1.97
CA GLN A 50 4.25 2.47 -1.63
C GLN A 50 3.51 1.64 -2.70
N SER A 51 3.95 1.72 -3.96
CA SER A 51 3.35 0.99 -5.09
C SER A 51 4.38 0.57 -6.15
N GLU A 52 5.68 0.70 -5.84
CA GLU A 52 6.76 0.44 -6.78
C GLU A 52 8.00 -0.12 -6.07
N VAL A 53 8.92 -0.64 -6.86
CA VAL A 53 10.24 -1.08 -6.39
C VAL A 53 11.27 -0.18 -7.05
N ASP A 54 12.02 0.54 -6.23
CA ASP A 54 13.09 1.38 -6.73
C ASP A 54 14.35 0.53 -6.93
N MET A 55 14.96 0.69 -8.11
CA MET A 55 16.13 -0.06 -8.50
C MET A 55 17.17 0.85 -9.14
N THR A 56 18.43 0.63 -8.79
CA THR A 56 19.57 1.31 -9.40
C THR A 56 20.36 0.31 -10.25
N ALA A 57 20.49 0.60 -11.54
CA ALA A 57 21.40 -0.08 -12.44
C ALA A 57 22.78 0.62 -12.44
N ARG A 58 23.84 -0.17 -12.29
CA ARG A 58 25.23 0.26 -12.44
C ARG A 58 25.79 -0.36 -13.71
N ILE A 59 26.25 0.52 -14.60
CA ILE A 59 26.83 0.15 -15.89
C ILE A 59 28.21 0.76 -16.04
N TRP A 60 29.03 0.13 -16.87
CA TRP A 60 30.39 0.56 -17.15
C TRP A 60 30.53 0.75 -18.65
N ILE A 61 31.16 1.85 -19.07
CA ILE A 61 31.33 2.20 -20.49
C ILE A 61 32.79 2.56 -20.70
N ASP A 62 33.45 1.85 -21.63
CA ASP A 62 34.79 2.20 -22.09
C ASP A 62 34.68 2.98 -23.41
N SER A 63 34.51 4.30 -23.31
CA SER A 63 34.70 5.16 -24.47
C SER A 63 35.35 6.49 -24.09
N PRO A 64 36.42 6.89 -24.78
CA PRO A 64 37.03 8.22 -24.60
C PRO A 64 36.17 9.34 -25.21
N ARG A 65 35.11 9.01 -25.96
CA ARG A 65 34.28 9.97 -26.69
C ARG A 65 32.91 10.09 -26.03
N ARG A 66 32.60 11.27 -25.50
CA ARG A 66 31.31 11.56 -24.84
C ARG A 66 30.08 11.17 -25.67
N ARG A 67 30.13 11.34 -26.99
CA ARG A 67 29.03 10.95 -27.89
C ARG A 67 28.71 9.46 -27.80
N GLU A 68 29.73 8.61 -27.77
CA GLU A 68 29.54 7.15 -27.69
C GLU A 68 29.02 6.72 -26.33
N ALA A 69 29.49 7.37 -25.24
CA ALA A 69 28.97 7.12 -23.91
C ALA A 69 27.50 7.48 -23.76
N VAL A 70 27.06 8.60 -24.36
CA VAL A 70 25.64 8.98 -24.37
C VAL A 70 24.79 7.99 -25.18
N HIS A 71 25.28 7.51 -26.32
CA HIS A 71 24.56 6.50 -27.11
C HIS A 71 24.45 5.15 -26.39
N ALA A 72 25.50 4.73 -25.68
CA ALA A 72 25.47 3.51 -24.86
C ALA A 72 24.48 3.64 -23.70
N LEU A 73 24.43 4.81 -23.05
CA LEU A 73 23.45 5.09 -21.99
C LEU A 73 22.01 5.09 -22.53
N ASP A 74 21.76 5.75 -23.67
CA ASP A 74 20.43 5.75 -24.31
C ASP A 74 19.99 4.32 -24.67
N GLY A 75 20.90 3.50 -25.18
CA GLY A 75 20.65 2.07 -25.42
C GLY A 75 20.30 1.30 -24.14
N ALA A 76 21.02 1.56 -23.05
CA ALA A 76 20.81 0.88 -21.77
C ALA A 76 19.44 1.25 -21.18
N VAL A 77 19.05 2.53 -21.23
CA VAL A 77 17.74 3.00 -20.74
C VAL A 77 16.60 2.36 -21.52
N LYS A 78 16.71 2.28 -22.86
CA LYS A 78 15.71 1.62 -23.71
C LYS A 78 15.60 0.11 -23.44
N ALA A 79 16.74 -0.54 -23.24
CA ALA A 79 16.77 -1.96 -22.90
C ALA A 79 16.11 -2.22 -21.54
N GLU A 80 16.42 -1.38 -20.54
CA GLU A 80 15.84 -1.46 -19.20
C GLU A 80 14.33 -1.21 -19.19
N GLU A 81 13.84 -0.24 -19.97
CA GLU A 81 12.40 0.02 -20.09
C GLU A 81 11.64 -1.17 -20.70
N ALA A 82 12.25 -1.84 -21.68
CA ALA A 82 11.65 -2.98 -22.38
C ALA A 82 11.75 -4.31 -21.60
N ALA A 83 12.75 -4.47 -20.73
CA ALA A 83 13.06 -5.74 -20.07
C ALA A 83 11.93 -6.28 -19.18
N PRO A 84 11.29 -5.48 -18.30
CA PRO A 84 10.19 -5.95 -17.47
C PRO A 84 9.02 -6.43 -18.33
N THR A 85 8.64 -5.65 -19.35
CA THR A 85 7.55 -5.98 -20.26
C THR A 85 7.80 -7.29 -21.00
N GLY A 86 9.03 -7.51 -21.48
CA GLY A 86 9.44 -8.77 -22.12
C GLY A 86 9.40 -9.98 -21.17
N ALA A 87 9.63 -9.77 -19.87
CA ALA A 87 9.55 -10.79 -18.83
C ALA A 87 8.12 -10.99 -18.26
N GLY A 88 7.12 -10.25 -18.76
CA GLY A 88 5.75 -10.30 -18.26
C GLY A 88 5.52 -9.52 -16.95
N VAL A 89 6.49 -8.68 -16.55
CA VAL A 89 6.40 -7.78 -15.40
C VAL A 89 5.96 -6.39 -15.88
N GLY A 90 4.74 -5.99 -15.52
CA GLY A 90 4.23 -4.67 -15.85
C GLY A 90 4.80 -3.58 -14.95
N LEU A 91 5.03 -2.39 -15.51
CA LEU A 91 5.34 -1.20 -14.72
C LEU A 91 4.10 -0.80 -13.90
N PRO A 92 4.24 -0.57 -12.58
CA PRO A 92 3.11 -0.24 -11.74
C PRO A 92 2.57 1.15 -12.05
N TYR A 93 1.25 1.29 -12.02
CA TYR A 93 0.62 2.61 -11.92
C TYR A 93 0.50 3.00 -10.44
N PRO A 94 0.45 4.30 -10.12
CA PRO A 94 0.13 4.76 -8.78
C PRO A 94 -1.13 4.06 -8.26
N THR A 95 -0.98 3.24 -7.22
CA THR A 95 -2.08 2.41 -6.71
C THR A 95 -2.58 3.00 -5.39
N SER A 96 -3.89 3.02 -5.21
CA SER A 96 -4.52 3.49 -3.96
C SER A 96 -5.60 2.51 -3.54
N GLN A 97 -5.61 2.16 -2.24
CA GLN A 97 -6.65 1.33 -1.66
C GLN A 97 -7.74 2.22 -1.06
N ALA A 98 -8.92 2.21 -1.67
CA ALA A 98 -10.09 2.88 -1.13
C ALA A 98 -10.88 1.91 -0.26
N LEU A 99 -10.93 2.18 1.05
CA LEU A 99 -11.83 1.50 1.96
C LEU A 99 -13.21 2.16 1.89
N LEU A 100 -14.10 1.58 1.08
CA LEU A 100 -15.49 2.03 1.02
C LEU A 100 -16.25 1.51 2.25
N ARG A 101 -16.94 2.41 2.94
CA ARG A 101 -17.81 2.09 4.07
C ARG A 101 -19.09 2.90 4.01
N ASP A 102 -20.19 2.30 4.44
CA ASP A 102 -21.44 3.04 4.60
C ASP A 102 -21.40 3.86 5.91
N ARG A 103 -21.65 5.17 5.79
CA ARG A 103 -21.71 6.08 6.95
C ARG A 103 -23.02 6.01 7.71
N ASN A 104 -24.04 5.35 7.16
CA ASN A 104 -25.36 5.25 7.77
C ASN A 104 -25.58 3.94 8.55
N GLU A 105 -24.54 3.13 8.73
CA GLU A 105 -24.63 1.88 9.51
C GLU A 105 -25.08 2.16 10.97
N GLU A 106 -25.92 1.30 11.52
CA GLU A 106 -26.41 1.41 12.91
C GLU A 106 -25.31 1.57 13.98
N PRO A 107 -24.17 0.84 13.93
CA PRO A 107 -23.06 1.04 14.87
C PRO A 107 -22.21 2.29 14.57
N HIS A 108 -22.63 3.19 13.69
CA HIS A 108 -21.90 4.42 13.38
C HIS A 108 -21.85 5.36 14.59
N GLY A 109 -20.77 5.23 15.37
CA GLY A 109 -20.56 5.93 16.64
C GLY A 109 -20.29 4.98 17.81
N ASP A 110 -20.74 3.74 17.69
CA ASP A 110 -20.55 2.67 18.68
C ASP A 110 -19.21 1.98 18.47
N ARG A 111 -18.16 2.59 19.00
CA ARG A 111 -16.78 2.06 18.98
C ARG A 111 -16.66 0.56 19.33
N PRO A 112 -17.34 -0.01 20.35
CA PRO A 112 -17.16 -1.42 20.70
C PRO A 112 -17.82 -2.39 19.71
N ARG A 113 -18.73 -1.91 18.84
CA ARG A 113 -19.43 -2.75 17.84
C ARG A 113 -18.82 -2.63 16.44
N ARG A 114 -17.76 -1.84 16.26
CA ARG A 114 -17.11 -1.67 14.95
C ARG A 114 -16.33 -2.93 14.56
N ARG A 115 -16.61 -3.45 13.36
CA ARG A 115 -15.84 -4.56 12.73
C ARG A 115 -14.45 -4.13 12.25
N GLU A 116 -14.20 -2.83 12.22
CA GLU A 116 -13.05 -2.16 11.63
C GLU A 116 -11.78 -2.27 12.48
N ALA A 117 -11.85 -3.01 13.60
CA ALA A 117 -10.74 -3.39 14.46
C ALA A 117 -9.84 -2.23 14.92
N TRP A 118 -10.39 -1.02 15.09
CA TRP A 118 -9.67 0.01 15.82
C TRP A 118 -9.47 -0.46 17.27
N PRO A 119 -8.24 -0.50 17.79
CA PRO A 119 -7.98 -1.01 19.13
C PRO A 119 -8.74 -0.17 20.15
N ILE A 120 -9.55 -0.86 20.96
CA ILE A 120 -10.20 -0.25 22.11
C ILE A 120 -9.09 -0.03 23.15
N THR A 121 -8.81 1.22 23.48
CA THR A 121 -7.83 1.56 24.52
C THR A 121 -8.57 1.75 25.84
N GLY A 122 -8.36 0.84 26.79
CA GLY A 122 -8.96 0.87 28.13
C GLY A 122 -10.31 0.15 28.25
N ASP A 123 -10.78 -0.05 29.49
CA ASP A 123 -12.01 -0.79 29.80
C ASP A 123 -13.29 0.05 29.56
N GLU A 124 -13.18 1.38 29.61
CA GLU A 124 -14.31 2.30 29.38
C GLU A 124 -14.23 2.98 28.01
N VAL A 125 -15.20 2.66 27.15
CA VAL A 125 -15.36 3.32 25.86
C VAL A 125 -16.29 4.53 26.02
N PRO A 126 -15.82 5.77 25.76
CA PRO A 126 -16.67 6.95 25.88
C PRO A 126 -17.92 6.83 25.03
N ARG A 127 -19.08 7.09 25.63
CA ARG A 127 -20.37 6.99 24.94
C ARG A 127 -20.45 8.04 23.82
N PRO A 128 -20.92 7.68 22.62
CA PRO A 128 -21.09 8.63 21.52
C PRO A 128 -22.09 9.74 21.88
N ARG A 129 -21.71 10.99 21.57
CA ARG A 129 -22.49 12.22 21.89
C ARG A 129 -23.92 12.20 21.35
N SER A 130 -24.16 11.53 20.21
CA SER A 130 -25.48 11.40 19.60
C SER A 130 -26.45 10.58 20.45
N PHE A 131 -25.96 9.54 21.14
CA PHE A 131 -26.75 8.73 22.06
C PHE A 131 -27.09 9.52 23.31
N VAL A 132 -26.09 10.18 23.92
CA VAL A 132 -26.27 11.04 25.11
C VAL A 132 -27.32 12.14 24.85
N ARG A 133 -27.26 12.79 23.68
CA ARG A 133 -28.22 13.85 23.30
C ARG A 133 -29.64 13.33 23.04
N LYS A 134 -29.79 12.11 22.50
CA LYS A 134 -31.10 11.48 22.31
C LYS A 134 -31.73 11.09 23.65
N GLU A 135 -30.93 10.59 24.57
CA GLU A 135 -31.34 10.21 25.93
C GLU A 135 -31.81 11.44 26.73
N THR A 136 -30.98 12.49 26.83
CA THR A 136 -31.37 13.74 27.50
C THR A 136 -32.62 14.38 26.89
N ARG A 137 -32.79 14.33 25.57
CA ARG A 137 -34.01 14.84 24.92
C ARG A 137 -35.25 14.00 25.27
N ARG A 138 -35.11 12.69 25.44
CA ARG A 138 -36.22 11.79 25.83
C ARG A 138 -36.59 12.01 27.29
N GLU A 139 -35.60 12.08 28.18
CA GLU A 139 -35.76 12.35 29.62
C GLU A 139 -36.47 13.70 29.83
N TRP A 140 -35.98 14.77 29.19
CA TRP A 140 -36.63 16.08 29.24
C TRP A 140 -38.08 16.03 28.74
N GLY A 141 -38.35 15.27 27.68
CA GLY A 141 -39.70 15.13 27.13
C GLY A 141 -40.64 14.28 28.00
N SER A 142 -40.13 13.30 28.73
CA SER A 142 -40.91 12.48 29.66
C SER A 142 -41.25 13.25 30.94
N ASP A 143 -40.30 13.99 31.47
CA ASP A 143 -40.48 14.79 32.69
C ASP A 143 -41.54 15.87 32.47
N HIS A 144 -41.46 16.57 31.33
CA HIS A 144 -42.42 17.60 30.97
C HIS A 144 -43.84 17.04 30.75
N LYS A 145 -43.96 15.83 30.20
CA LYS A 145 -45.26 15.14 30.06
C LYS A 145 -45.82 14.61 31.37
N ALA A 146 -44.95 14.24 32.32
CA ALA A 146 -45.36 13.79 33.64
C ALA A 146 -45.91 14.96 34.47
N GLU A 147 -45.26 16.12 34.41
CA GLU A 147 -45.74 17.35 35.04
C GLU A 147 -47.07 17.84 34.45
N GLU A 148 -47.24 17.81 33.12
CA GLU A 148 -48.53 18.14 32.48
C GLU A 148 -49.67 17.19 32.90
N ARG A 149 -49.39 15.90 33.11
CA ARG A 149 -50.39 14.94 33.62
C ARG A 149 -50.73 15.18 35.09
N ALA A 150 -49.74 15.49 35.91
CA ALA A 150 -49.94 15.77 37.34
C ALA A 150 -50.77 17.05 37.54
N THR A 151 -50.46 18.10 36.79
CA THR A 151 -51.21 19.36 36.80
C THR A 151 -52.64 19.21 36.28
N ARG A 152 -52.86 18.42 35.21
CA ARG A 152 -54.20 18.13 34.69
C ARG A 152 -55.04 17.24 35.62
N SER A 153 -54.41 16.36 36.40
CA SER A 153 -55.11 15.51 37.40
C SER A 153 -55.43 16.23 38.71
N SER A 154 -54.83 17.40 38.96
CA SER A 154 -55.01 18.21 40.17
C SER A 154 -56.00 19.37 39.99
N MET A 155 -56.56 19.55 38.80
CA MET A 155 -57.71 20.44 38.59
C MET A 155 -59.01 19.63 38.78
N PRO A 156 -59.93 20.07 39.66
CA PRO A 156 -61.21 19.42 39.91
C PRO A 156 -62.18 19.51 38.73
#